data_AF-A0A5C6UN77-F1
#
_entry.id   AF-A0A5C6UN77-F1
#
_cell.length_a   1.000
_cell.length_b   1.000
_cell.length_c   1.000
_cell.angle_alpha   90.00
_cell.angle_beta   90.00
_cell.angle_gamma   90.00
#
_symmetry.space_group_name_H-M   'P 1'
#
loop_
_entity.id
_entity.type
_entity.pdbx_description
1 polymer ?
#
loop_
_entity_poly.entity_id
_entity_poly.type
_entity_poly.pdbx_seq_one_letter_code
_entity_poly.pdbx_strand_id
1 'polypeptide(L)'
;MTLSDLIFLSLVLGLPIIVSLMLFRNEPRGRAFLATWVLAVIGSSFLFVTAAFLLTITEIGGLGMFDGIIEFVVSVPVALFVGLAVRRLRQPADL
;
A
#
# COMPACT_ATOMS: atom_id res chain seq x y z
N MET A 1 1.67 22.35 -9.20
CA MET A 1 1.36 20.92 -9.01
C MET A 1 0.48 20.51 -10.17
N THR A 2 0.95 19.59 -11.01
CA THR A 2 0.24 19.13 -12.22
C THR A 2 -0.77 18.02 -11.86
N LEU A 3 -1.73 17.72 -12.75
CA LEU A 3 -2.70 16.62 -12.56
C LEU A 3 -2.00 15.27 -12.37
N SER A 4 -0.89 15.03 -13.09
CA SER A 4 -0.05 13.85 -12.94
C SER A 4 0.61 13.77 -11.55
N ASP A 5 1.04 14.89 -10.97
CA ASP A 5 1.64 14.91 -9.63
C ASP A 5 0.60 14.53 -8.56
N LEU A 6 -0.66 14.95 -8.75
CA LEU A 6 -1.76 14.59 -7.85
C LEU A 6 -2.13 13.11 -7.95
N ILE A 7 -2.18 12.55 -9.17
CA ILE A 7 -2.42 11.12 -9.38
C ILE A 7 -1.28 10.30 -8.78
N PHE A 8 -0.03 10.72 -9.01
CA PHE A 8 1.15 10.10 -8.42
C PHE A 8 1.08 10.06 -6.90
N LEU A 9 0.88 11.23 -6.27
CA LEU A 9 0.83 11.35 -4.83
C LEU A 9 -0.31 10.49 -4.23
N SER A 10 -1.45 10.44 -4.92
CA SER A 10 -2.60 9.64 -4.51
C SER A 10 -2.32 8.15 -4.61
N LEU A 11 -1.60 7.71 -5.64
CA LEU A 11 -1.18 6.31 -5.79
C LEU A 11 -0.14 5.94 -4.72
N VAL A 12 0.92 6.74 -4.57
CA VAL A 12 2.02 6.45 -3.64
C VAL A 12 1.58 6.45 -2.18
N LEU A 13 0.65 7.31 -1.80
CA LEU A 13 0.19 7.38 -0.41
C LEU A 13 -1.08 6.55 -0.19
N GLY A 14 -2.04 6.64 -1.10
CA GLY A 14 -3.36 6.04 -0.92
C GLY A 14 -3.35 4.53 -1.11
N LEU A 15 -2.66 4.02 -2.13
CA LEU A 15 -2.65 2.60 -2.44
C LEU A 15 -2.11 1.73 -1.29
N PRO A 16 -0.95 2.01 -0.68
CA PRO A 16 -0.44 1.16 0.39
C PRO A 16 -1.31 1.24 1.65
N ILE A 17 -1.92 2.39 1.93
CA ILE A 17 -2.88 2.54 3.03
C ILE A 17 -4.11 1.65 2.79
N ILE A 18 -4.72 1.75 1.61
CA ILE A 18 -5.94 1.02 1.26
C ILE A 18 -5.69 -0.49 1.27
N VAL A 19 -4.62 -0.95 0.59
CA VAL A 19 -4.26 -2.37 0.52
C VAL A 19 -3.99 -2.93 1.93
N SER A 20 -3.22 -2.19 2.74
CA SER A 20 -2.93 -2.60 4.12
C SER A 20 -4.19 -2.69 4.97
N LEU A 21 -5.07 -1.68 4.92
CA LEU A 21 -6.34 -1.70 5.64
C LEU A 21 -7.19 -2.91 5.24
N MET A 22 -7.31 -3.20 3.95
CA MET A 22 -8.10 -4.33 3.46
C MET A 22 -7.52 -5.68 3.92
N LEU A 23 -6.20 -5.86 3.86
CA LEU A 23 -5.56 -7.11 4.28
C LEU A 23 -5.60 -7.31 5.80
N PHE A 24 -5.25 -6.30 6.59
CA PHE A 24 -5.21 -6.42 8.05
C PHE A 24 -6.60 -6.47 8.70
N ARG A 25 -7.61 -5.83 8.09
CA ARG A 25 -9.00 -5.95 8.56
C ARG A 25 -9.54 -7.36 8.38
N ASN A 26 -9.17 -8.02 7.28
CA ASN A 26 -9.59 -9.38 6.95
C ASN A 26 -8.62 -10.46 7.47
N GLU A 27 -7.59 -10.08 8.23
CA GLU A 27 -6.63 -11.03 8.76
C GLU A 27 -7.30 -12.02 9.74
N PRO A 28 -7.15 -13.35 9.56
CA PRO A 28 -7.65 -14.34 10.50
C PRO A 28 -6.98 -14.20 11.87
N ARG A 29 -7.75 -14.40 12.95
CA ARG A 29 -7.18 -14.44 14.31
C ARG A 29 -6.13 -15.56 14.38
N GLY A 30 -4.92 -15.22 14.80
CA GLY A 30 -3.80 -16.16 14.91
C GLY A 30 -2.84 -16.22 13.72
N ARG A 31 -3.09 -15.51 12.60
CA ARG A 31 -2.11 -15.41 11.51
C ARG A 31 -0.90 -14.57 11.93
N ALA A 32 0.30 -14.99 11.51
CA ALA A 32 1.54 -14.27 11.80
C ALA A 32 1.52 -12.87 11.14
N PHE A 33 1.77 -11.83 11.94
CA PHE A 33 1.79 -10.42 11.48
C PHE A 33 2.68 -10.24 10.26
N LEU A 34 3.88 -10.83 10.34
CA LEU A 34 4.91 -10.70 9.32
C LEU A 34 4.39 -11.16 7.96
N ALA A 35 3.62 -12.26 7.90
CA ALA A 35 3.09 -12.77 6.64
C ALA A 35 2.07 -11.80 6.01
N THR A 36 1.17 -11.23 6.82
CA THR A 36 0.17 -10.26 6.35
C THR A 36 0.83 -8.92 5.97
N TRP A 37 1.85 -8.51 6.70
CA TRP A 37 2.66 -7.33 6.40
C TRP A 37 3.42 -7.46 5.07
N VAL A 38 4.13 -8.58 4.88
CA VAL A 38 4.82 -8.87 3.61
C VAL A 38 3.84 -8.88 2.45
N LEU A 39 2.67 -9.51 2.63
CA LEU A 39 1.63 -9.55 1.60
C LEU A 39 1.09 -8.16 1.26
N ALA A 40 0.95 -7.27 2.25
CA ALA A 40 0.52 -5.90 2.02
C ALA A 40 1.54 -5.09 1.23
N VAL A 41 2.82 -5.18 1.58
CA VAL A 41 3.91 -4.50 0.86
C VAL A 41 4.04 -5.00 -0.58
N ILE A 42 4.01 -6.31 -0.78
CA ILE A 42 4.08 -6.91 -2.13
C ILE A 42 2.84 -6.54 -2.94
N GLY A 43 1.66 -6.62 -2.33
CA GLY A 43 0.38 -6.30 -2.98
C GLY A 43 0.28 -4.85 -3.43
N SER A 44 0.67 -3.89 -2.59
CA SER A 44 0.69 -2.46 -2.97
C SER A 44 1.71 -2.21 -4.07
N SER A 45 2.91 -2.74 -3.95
CA SER A 45 3.98 -2.57 -4.95
C SER A 45 3.57 -3.12 -6.32
N PHE A 46 2.96 -4.31 -6.36
CA PHE A 46 2.51 -4.92 -7.61
C PHE A 46 1.38 -4.12 -8.27
N LEU A 47 0.39 -3.66 -7.48
CA LEU A 47 -0.69 -2.83 -7.96
C LEU A 47 -0.19 -1.47 -8.47
N PHE A 48 0.80 -0.87 -7.79
CA PHE A 48 1.41 0.38 -8.23
C PHE A 48 2.15 0.20 -9.56
N VAL A 49 2.99 -0.83 -9.69
CA VAL A 49 3.70 -1.13 -10.94
C VAL A 49 2.70 -1.33 -12.09
N THR A 50 1.59 -2.03 -11.82
CA THR A 50 0.53 -2.23 -12.82
C THR A 50 -0.14 -0.90 -13.21
N ALA A 51 -0.45 -0.04 -12.23
CA ALA A 51 -1.04 1.27 -12.48
C ALA A 51 -0.08 2.19 -13.26
N ALA A 52 1.19 2.24 -12.85
CA ALA A 52 2.23 3.01 -13.53
C ALA A 52 2.43 2.54 -14.98
N PHE A 53 2.41 1.22 -15.21
CA PHE A 53 2.49 0.65 -16.56
C PHE A 53 1.29 1.06 -17.43
N LEU A 54 0.06 1.00 -16.90
CA LEU A 54 -1.14 1.44 -17.62
C LEU A 54 -1.10 2.94 -17.95
N LEU A 55 -0.67 3.77 -17.00
CA LEU A 55 -0.55 5.22 -17.19
C LEU A 55 0.54 5.57 -18.22
N THR A 56 1.64 4.82 -18.23
CA THR A 56 2.70 4.94 -19.24
C THR A 56 2.16 4.61 -20.65
N ILE A 57 1.45 3.47 -20.80
CA ILE A 57 0.90 3.05 -22.10
C ILE A 57 -0.16 4.01 -22.63
N THR A 58 -0.98 4.57 -21.74
CA THR A 58 -2.07 5.48 -22.12
C THR A 58 -1.60 6.92 -22.34
N GLU A 59 -0.30 7.21 -22.15
CA GLU A 59 0.28 8.55 -22.18
C GLU A 59 -0.37 9.52 -21.17
N ILE A 60 -1.10 8.98 -20.18
CA ILE A 60 -1.75 9.74 -19.11
C ILE A 60 -0.73 9.94 -17.99
N GLY A 61 0.23 10.82 -18.23
CA GLY A 61 1.17 11.30 -17.22
C GLY A 61 2.53 10.59 -17.22
N GLY A 62 3.58 11.37 -16.91
CA GLY A 62 4.98 10.96 -16.93
C GLY A 62 5.43 10.11 -15.74
N LEU A 63 4.59 9.17 -15.29
CA LEU A 63 4.94 8.21 -14.26
C LEU A 63 5.90 7.18 -14.81
N GLY A 64 7.12 7.15 -14.29
CA GLY A 64 8.15 6.23 -14.73
C GLY A 64 8.14 4.94 -13.92
N MET A 65 8.57 3.82 -14.53
CA MET A 65 8.81 2.57 -13.79
C MET A 65 9.75 2.75 -12.57
N PHE A 66 10.64 3.75 -12.63
CA PHE A 66 11.58 4.07 -11.56
C PHE A 66 10.91 4.67 -10.30
N ASP A 67 9.70 5.20 -10.43
CA ASP A 67 8.93 5.70 -9.29
C ASP A 67 8.44 4.57 -8.36
N GLY A 68 8.49 3.32 -8.84
CA GLY A 68 8.19 2.13 -8.03
C GLY A 68 9.10 1.96 -6.82
N ILE A 69 10.31 2.53 -6.85
CA ILE A 69 11.22 2.53 -5.69
C ILE A 69 10.66 3.41 -4.57
N ILE A 70 10.13 4.59 -4.92
CA ILE A 70 9.52 5.50 -3.95
C ILE A 70 8.32 4.81 -3.30
N GLU A 71 7.48 4.18 -4.12
CA GLU A 71 6.32 3.47 -3.60
C GLU A 71 6.70 2.30 -2.69
N PHE A 72 7.72 1.52 -3.06
CA PHE A 72 8.18 0.42 -2.22
C PHE A 72 8.67 0.92 -0.85
N VAL A 73 9.46 2.00 -0.85
CA VAL A 73 9.98 2.63 0.37
C VAL A 73 8.85 3.19 1.24
N VAL A 74 7.78 3.72 0.64
CA VAL A 74 6.60 4.23 1.36
C VAL A 74 5.70 3.09 1.87
N SER A 75 5.52 2.03 1.07
CA SER A 75 4.67 0.89 1.39
C SER A 75 5.11 0.16 2.66
N VAL A 76 6.42 0.03 2.87
CA VAL A 76 7.00 -0.66 4.05
C VAL A 76 6.55 -0.07 5.39
N PRO A 77 6.80 1.23 5.69
CA PRO A 77 6.36 1.84 6.94
C PRO A 77 4.84 1.97 6.99
N VAL A 78 4.16 2.29 5.88
CA VAL A 78 2.69 2.42 5.85
C VAL A 78 2.03 1.11 6.27
N ALA A 79 2.43 -0.02 5.69
CA ALA A 79 1.88 -1.33 6.04
C ALA A 79 2.15 -1.69 7.51
N LEU A 80 3.31 -1.31 8.04
CA LEU A 80 3.64 -1.52 9.44
C LEU A 80 2.72 -0.71 10.37
N PHE A 81 2.62 0.60 10.16
CA PHE A 81 1.81 1.49 11.00
C PHE A 81 0.32 1.13 10.92
N VAL A 82 -0.20 0.93 9.71
CA VAL A 82 -1.60 0.54 9.51
C VAL A 82 -1.88 -0.82 10.14
N GLY A 83 -0.99 -1.80 9.93
CA GLY A 83 -1.16 -3.14 10.50
C GLY A 83 -1.16 -3.14 12.03
N LEU A 84 -0.24 -2.39 12.66
CA LEU A 84 -0.20 -2.23 14.11
C LEU A 84 -1.45 -1.50 14.63
N ALA A 85 -1.89 -0.44 13.96
CA ALA A 85 -3.09 0.30 14.33
C ALA A 85 -4.34 -0.58 14.26
N VAL A 86 -4.55 -1.29 13.14
CA VAL A 86 -5.69 -2.20 12.95
C VAL A 86 -5.67 -3.31 13.99
N ARG A 87 -4.50 -3.89 14.29
CA ARG A 87 -4.39 -4.93 15.32
C ARG A 87 -4.68 -4.40 16.72
N ARG A 88 -4.19 -3.21 17.08
CA ARG A 88 -4.53 -2.57 18.37
C ARG A 88 -6.03 -2.33 18.50
N LEU A 89 -6.70 -1.90 17.43
CA LEU A 89 -8.15 -1.71 17.43
C LEU A 89 -8.94 -3.03 17.47
N ARG A 90 -8.36 -4.12 16.95
CA ARG A 90 -8.99 -5.45 16.93
C ARG A 90 -8.71 -6.30 18.16
N GLN A 91 -7.73 -5.95 18.99
CA GLN A 91 -7.54 -6.52 20.32
C GLN A 91 -8.67 -5.98 21.20
N PRO A 92 -9.76 -6.74 21.41
CA PRO A 92 -10.76 -6.36 22.39
C PRO A 92 -10.12 -6.51 23.77
N ALA A 93 -10.68 -5.82 24.75
CA ALA A 93 -10.29 -5.83 26.15
C ALA A 93 -10.38 -7.23 26.79
N ASP A 94 -9.47 -8.13 26.44
CA ASP A 94 -9.21 -9.39 27.15
C ASP A 94 -8.16 -9.16 28.26
N LEU A 95 -8.38 -8.10 29.05
CA LEU A 95 -7.81 -7.88 30.39
C LEU A 95 -8.96 -7.67 31.36
#